data_AF-A0A7W1LIK8-F1
#
_entry.id   AF-A0A7W1LIK8-F1
#
_cell.length_a   1.000
_cell.length_b   1.000
_cell.length_c   1.000
_cell.angle_alpha   90.00
_cell.angle_beta   90.00
_cell.angle_gamma   90.00
#
_symmetry.space_group_name_H-M   'P 1'
#
loop_
_entity.id
_entity.type
_entity.pdbx_description
1 polymer ?
#
loop_
_entity_poly.entity_id
_entity_poly.type
_entity_poly.pdbx_seq_one_letter_code
_entity_poly.pdbx_strand_id
1 'polypeptide(L)'
;MCGIDNDREWNDYAAHVRQARRNAGQPLTRWSPAHLVAALDLTVRGRGWPPEQAAVALLAVASDPATRSPARLAEPGPWWDGHDKAAANGAGVGEAVDSAALERELDAVDGLRAHLQQQARHELTIRSLPVTRTAVLARAVELLHEASTDLCH
;
A
#
# COMPACT_ATOMS: atom_id res chain seq x y z
N MET A 1 4.44 -17.56 3.26
CA MET A 1 5.81 -17.44 3.77
C MET A 1 6.57 -16.62 2.75
N CYS A 2 7.31 -15.60 3.17
CA CYS A 2 7.72 -14.46 2.34
C CYS A 2 8.94 -14.73 1.41
N GLY A 3 9.12 -15.95 0.90
CA GLY A 3 10.23 -16.30 -0.01
C GLY A 3 11.61 -16.25 0.64
N ILE A 4 11.65 -16.26 1.98
CA ILE A 4 12.87 -16.37 2.79
C ILE A 4 12.87 -17.79 3.32
N ASP A 5 13.83 -18.61 2.87
CA ASP A 5 13.70 -20.07 2.88
C ASP A 5 14.33 -20.73 4.11
N ASN A 6 15.01 -19.97 4.98
CA ASN A 6 15.52 -20.49 6.26
C ASN A 6 15.61 -19.45 7.40
N ASP A 7 15.75 -19.96 8.63
CA ASP A 7 15.82 -19.16 9.86
C ASP A 7 17.02 -18.20 9.89
N ARG A 8 18.11 -18.52 9.21
CA ARG A 8 19.32 -17.68 9.16
C ARG A 8 19.08 -16.46 8.28
N GLU A 9 18.57 -16.67 7.06
CA GLU A 9 18.19 -15.62 6.13
C GLU A 9 17.14 -14.69 6.73
N TRP A 10 16.18 -15.26 7.47
CA TRP A 10 15.20 -14.46 8.20
C TRP A 10 15.85 -13.58 9.28
N ASN A 11 16.78 -14.12 10.06
CA ASN A 11 17.48 -13.35 11.10
C ASN A 11 18.34 -12.23 10.49
N ASP A 12 19.04 -12.52 9.40
CA ASP A 12 19.88 -11.55 8.70
C ASP A 12 19.01 -10.42 8.09
N TYR A 13 17.88 -10.78 7.48
CA TYR A 13 16.93 -9.82 6.95
C TYR A 13 16.28 -8.96 8.05
N ALA A 14 15.82 -9.57 9.14
CA ALA A 14 15.25 -8.85 10.28
C ALA A 14 16.27 -7.89 10.93
N ALA A 15 17.54 -8.29 10.99
CA ALA A 15 18.63 -7.43 11.44
C ALA A 15 18.82 -6.24 10.49
N HIS A 16 18.77 -6.47 9.18
CA HIS A 16 18.88 -5.44 8.15
C HIS A 16 17.76 -4.40 8.25
N VAL A 17 16.50 -4.83 8.38
CA VAL A 17 15.34 -3.95 8.58
C VAL A 17 15.50 -3.08 9.84
N ARG A 18 15.93 -3.69 10.95
CA ARG A 18 16.16 -2.96 12.20
C ARG A 18 17.33 -1.99 12.10
N GLN A 19 18.37 -2.33 11.33
CA GLN A 19 19.48 -1.43 11.09
C GLN A 19 19.07 -0.21 10.26
N ALA A 20 18.25 -0.40 9.22
CA ALA A 20 17.67 0.71 8.46
C ALA A 20 16.89 1.67 9.37
N ARG A 21 16.08 1.12 10.29
CA ARG A 21 15.34 1.92 11.28
C ARG A 21 16.25 2.71 12.23
N ARG A 22 17.36 2.10 12.68
CA ARG A 22 18.37 2.80 13.49
C ARG A 22 19.07 3.91 12.71
N ASN A 23 19.40 3.67 11.46
CA ASN A 23 20.04 4.68 10.60
C ASN A 23 19.13 5.90 10.39
N ALA A 24 17.81 5.70 10.41
CA ALA A 24 16.81 6.78 10.42
C ALA A 24 16.65 7.48 11.79
N GLY A 25 17.42 7.09 12.82
CA GLY A 25 17.39 7.68 14.16
C GLY A 25 16.16 7.27 14.99
N GLN A 26 15.45 6.20 14.61
CA GLN A 26 14.15 5.86 15.17
C GLN A 26 14.20 4.69 16.18
N PRO A 27 13.26 4.64 17.16
CA PRO A 27 13.21 3.58 18.15
C PRO A 27 12.78 2.23 17.54
N LEU A 28 13.32 1.15 18.10
CA LEU A 28 13.09 -0.23 17.64
C LEU A 28 12.01 -1.00 18.43
N THR A 29 11.37 -0.39 19.42
CA THR A 29 10.51 -1.11 20.39
C THR A 29 9.39 -1.90 19.73
N ARG A 30 8.82 -1.38 18.63
CA ARG A 30 7.76 -2.03 17.83
C ARG A 30 8.27 -2.83 16.63
N TRP A 31 9.59 -2.88 16.46
CA TRP A 31 10.29 -3.46 15.31
C TRP A 31 11.03 -4.76 15.70
N SER A 32 10.41 -5.58 16.56
CA SER A 32 10.95 -6.90 16.89
C SER A 32 10.69 -7.89 15.73
N PRO A 33 11.49 -8.96 15.60
CA PRO A 33 11.32 -9.94 14.53
C PRO A 33 9.88 -10.48 14.43
N ALA A 34 9.22 -10.76 15.55
CA ALA A 34 7.83 -11.22 15.56
C ALA A 34 6.86 -10.21 14.92
N HIS A 35 7.04 -8.91 15.17
CA HIS A 35 6.21 -7.87 14.54
C HIS A 35 6.51 -7.71 13.04
N LEU A 36 7.75 -7.96 12.60
CA LEU A 36 8.11 -7.96 11.18
C LEU A 36 7.44 -9.13 10.45
N VAL A 37 7.47 -10.34 11.04
CA VAL A 37 6.75 -11.51 10.51
C VAL A 37 5.27 -11.20 10.38
N ALA A 38 4.65 -10.68 11.44
CA ALA A 38 3.22 -10.37 11.44
C ALA A 38 2.84 -9.35 10.36
N ALA A 39 3.67 -8.31 10.16
CA ALA A 39 3.44 -7.32 9.10
C ALA A 39 3.58 -7.91 7.69
N LEU A 40 4.60 -8.75 7.46
CA LEU A 40 4.77 -9.45 6.18
C LEU A 40 3.64 -10.44 5.92
N ASP A 41 3.22 -11.20 6.92
CA ASP A 41 2.16 -12.19 6.76
C ASP A 41 0.82 -11.52 6.46
N LEU A 42 0.49 -10.44 7.18
CA LEU A 42 -0.68 -9.61 6.91
C LEU A 42 -0.67 -9.04 5.49
N THR A 43 0.48 -8.60 5.00
CA THR A 43 0.59 -7.97 3.68
C THR A 43 0.57 -9.01 2.56
N VAL A 44 1.33 -10.09 2.68
CA VAL A 44 1.40 -11.15 1.67
C VAL A 44 0.10 -11.97 1.64
N ARG A 45 -0.35 -12.48 2.78
CA ARG A 45 -1.55 -13.34 2.82
C ARG A 45 -2.84 -12.54 2.90
N GLY A 46 -2.86 -11.48 3.70
CA GLY A 46 -4.06 -10.67 3.90
C GLY A 46 -4.35 -9.67 2.78
N ARG A 47 -3.34 -9.26 2.01
CA ARG A 47 -3.50 -8.32 0.88
C ARG A 47 -3.03 -8.88 -0.47
N GLY A 48 -2.53 -10.12 -0.52
CA GLY A 48 -2.13 -10.78 -1.77
C GLY A 48 -0.84 -10.24 -2.39
N TRP A 49 0.00 -9.53 -1.61
CA TRP A 49 1.24 -8.97 -2.15
C TRP A 49 2.26 -10.07 -2.49
N PRO A 50 3.04 -9.89 -3.57
CA PRO A 50 4.20 -10.73 -3.83
C PRO A 50 5.19 -10.67 -2.65
N PRO A 51 5.65 -11.84 -2.15
CA PRO A 51 6.62 -11.94 -1.06
C PRO A 51 7.83 -11.01 -1.16
N GLU A 52 8.48 -11.00 -2.32
CA GLU A 52 9.69 -10.21 -2.56
C GLU A 52 9.42 -8.71 -2.49
N GLN A 53 8.27 -8.26 -2.98
CA GLN A 53 7.88 -6.85 -2.94
C GLN A 53 7.51 -6.40 -1.54
N ALA A 54 6.83 -7.26 -0.76
CA ALA A 54 6.56 -6.99 0.64
C ALA A 54 7.86 -6.85 1.45
N ALA A 55 8.89 -7.65 1.14
CA ALA A 55 10.20 -7.54 1.77
C ALA A 55 10.93 -6.23 1.41
N VAL A 56 10.90 -5.80 0.14
CA VAL A 56 11.48 -4.51 -0.27
C VAL A 56 10.72 -3.35 0.38
N ALA A 57 9.38 -3.39 0.35
CA ALA A 57 8.54 -2.35 0.93
C ALA A 57 8.73 -2.22 2.44
N LEU A 58 8.93 -3.33 3.17
CA LEU A 58 9.19 -3.28 4.62
C LEU A 58 10.48 -2.50 4.95
N LEU A 59 11.50 -2.52 4.09
CA LEU A 59 12.71 -1.71 4.27
C LEU A 59 12.45 -0.21 4.09
N ALA A 60 11.59 0.16 3.13
CA ALA A 60 11.16 1.54 2.95
C ALA A 60 10.33 2.01 4.16
N VAL A 61 9.39 1.19 4.65
CA VAL A 61 8.60 1.45 5.86
C VAL A 61 9.51 1.62 7.09
N ALA A 62 10.58 0.84 7.19
CA ALA A 62 11.55 0.96 8.27
C ALA A 62 12.32 2.28 8.21
N SER A 63 12.63 2.76 7.02
CA SER A 63 13.41 3.98 6.82
C SER A 63 12.58 5.26 6.95
N ASP A 64 11.25 5.17 6.93
CA ASP A 64 10.34 6.32 7.05
C ASP A 64 10.16 6.79 8.53
N PRO A 65 10.62 8.00 8.90
CA PRO A 65 10.47 8.52 10.26
C PRO A 65 9.02 8.65 10.73
N ALA A 66 8.07 8.89 9.82
CA ALA A 66 6.65 9.04 10.15
C ALA A 66 5.99 7.72 10.57
N THR A 67 6.57 6.59 10.16
CA THR A 67 6.01 5.27 10.44
C THR A 67 6.35 4.80 11.84
N ARG A 68 5.33 4.53 12.68
CA ARG A 68 5.51 4.09 14.08
C ARG A 68 5.49 2.57 14.26
N SER A 69 5.04 1.80 13.28
CA SER A 69 4.82 0.35 13.38
C SER A 69 5.08 -0.35 12.05
N PRO A 70 5.69 -1.55 12.03
CA PRO A 70 5.82 -2.37 10.83
C PRO A 70 4.48 -2.69 10.15
N ALA A 71 3.39 -2.79 10.92
CA ALA A 71 2.05 -3.07 10.40
C ALA A 71 1.55 -2.02 9.39
N ARG A 72 2.13 -0.81 9.42
CA ARG A 72 1.89 0.24 8.44
C ARG A 72 2.18 -0.22 7.01
N LEU A 73 3.03 -1.24 6.81
CA LEU A 73 3.27 -1.89 5.52
C LEU A 73 1.98 -2.26 4.78
N ALA A 74 0.98 -2.78 5.51
CA ALA A 74 -0.30 -3.21 4.96
C ALA A 74 -1.28 -2.05 4.67
N GLU A 75 -0.88 -0.81 4.96
CA GLU A 75 -1.66 0.40 4.75
C GLU A 75 -1.03 1.27 3.64
N PRO A 76 -1.82 2.13 2.97
CA PRO A 76 -1.33 2.94 1.85
C PRO A 76 -0.17 3.86 2.24
N GLY A 77 0.92 3.83 1.46
CA GLY A 77 2.07 4.71 1.64
C GLY A 77 3.01 4.71 0.44
N PRO A 78 4.08 5.53 0.46
CA PRO A 78 5.01 5.69 -0.68
C PRO A 78 5.68 4.39 -1.16
N TRP A 79 5.76 3.38 -0.29
CA TRP A 79 6.30 2.06 -0.62
C TRP A 79 5.35 1.21 -1.49
N TRP A 80 4.11 1.64 -1.73
CA TRP A 80 3.16 0.97 -2.63
C TRP A 80 3.45 1.26 -4.10
N ASP A 81 4.07 2.41 -4.43
CA ASP A 81 4.32 2.81 -5.82
C ASP A 81 5.22 1.81 -6.57
N GLY A 82 6.15 1.14 -5.86
CA GLY A 82 6.99 0.08 -6.41
C GLY A 82 6.23 -1.21 -6.72
N HIS A 83 5.25 -1.56 -5.89
CA HIS A 83 4.35 -2.70 -6.12
C HIS A 83 3.44 -2.45 -7.33
N ASP A 84 2.86 -1.26 -7.41
CA ASP A 84 1.94 -0.89 -8.50
C ASP A 84 2.66 -0.86 -9.86
N LYS A 85 3.92 -0.39 -9.93
CA LYS A 85 4.73 -0.50 -11.16
C LYS A 85 5.02 -1.96 -11.54
N ALA A 86 5.29 -2.83 -10.57
CA ALA A 86 5.58 -4.23 -10.85
C ALA A 86 4.32 -5.02 -11.28
N ALA A 87 3.16 -4.73 -10.67
CA ALA A 87 1.87 -5.26 -11.07
C ALA A 87 1.47 -4.78 -12.48
N ALA A 88 1.71 -3.50 -12.80
CA ALA A 88 1.48 -2.93 -14.13
C ALA A 88 2.43 -3.51 -15.21
N ASN A 89 3.65 -3.92 -14.84
CA ASN A 89 4.55 -4.58 -15.79
C ASN A 89 4.19 -6.06 -16.04
N GLY A 90 3.40 -6.68 -15.15
CA GLY A 90 2.89 -8.05 -15.32
C GLY A 90 1.57 -8.15 -16.08
N ALA A 91 0.77 -7.07 -16.09
CA ALA A 91 -0.47 -6.97 -16.84
C ALA A 91 -0.25 -6.04 -18.06
N GLY A 92 -0.22 -6.62 -19.26
CA GLY A 92 0.14 -5.94 -20.50
C GLY A 92 -0.53 -4.57 -20.70
N VAL A 93 0.28 -3.65 -21.24
CA VAL A 93 0.00 -2.31 -21.80
C VAL A 93 -1.50 -1.97 -21.89
N GLY A 94 -2.06 -1.50 -20.78
CA GLY A 94 -3.32 -0.77 -20.73
C GLY A 94 -3.01 0.71 -20.55
N GLU A 95 -3.67 1.54 -21.34
CA GLU A 95 -3.61 3.01 -21.34
C GLU A 95 -3.36 3.58 -19.94
N ALA A 96 -2.24 4.28 -19.78
CA ALA A 96 -1.80 4.82 -18.50
C ALA A 96 -2.76 5.91 -18.05
N VAL A 97 -3.78 5.52 -17.30
CA VAL A 97 -4.68 6.43 -16.60
C VAL A 97 -3.82 7.37 -15.76
N ASP A 98 -3.91 8.67 -16.03
CA ASP A 98 -3.15 9.72 -15.35
C ASP A 98 -3.63 9.84 -13.89
N SER A 99 -3.00 9.05 -13.02
CA SER A 99 -3.28 9.04 -11.59
C SER A 99 -3.08 10.42 -10.95
N ALA A 100 -2.16 11.24 -11.46
CA ALA A 100 -1.94 12.59 -10.95
C ALA A 100 -3.08 13.55 -11.33
N ALA A 101 -3.78 13.33 -12.45
CA ALA A 101 -5.01 14.04 -12.76
C ALA A 101 -6.14 13.67 -11.81
N LEU A 102 -6.36 12.37 -11.57
CA LEU A 102 -7.42 11.88 -10.68
C LEU A 102 -7.20 12.33 -9.22
N GLU A 103 -5.94 12.42 -8.77
CA GLU A 103 -5.64 12.91 -7.43
C GLU A 103 -5.95 14.39 -7.25
N ARG A 104 -5.66 15.21 -8.26
CA ARG A 104 -6.00 16.64 -8.23
C ARG A 104 -7.51 16.86 -8.17
N GLU A 105 -8.27 16.02 -8.87
CA GLU A 105 -9.73 16.11 -8.86
C GLU A 105 -10.31 15.74 -7.49
N LEU A 106 -9.77 14.71 -6.83
CA LEU A 106 -10.18 14.36 -5.46
C LEU A 106 -9.68 15.38 -4.41
N ASP A 107 -8.54 16.01 -4.62
CA ASP A 107 -8.03 17.08 -3.73
C ASP A 107 -8.82 18.38 -3.85
N ALA A 108 -9.51 18.60 -4.97
CA ALA A 108 -10.39 19.75 -5.12
C ALA A 108 -11.64 19.67 -4.22
N VAL A 109 -11.89 18.52 -3.58
CA VAL A 109 -13.07 18.27 -2.74
C VAL A 109 -12.65 18.17 -1.28
N ASP A 110 -12.89 19.25 -0.52
CA ASP A 110 -12.45 19.38 0.88
C ASP A 110 -12.98 18.24 1.77
N GLY A 111 -12.06 17.36 2.19
CA GLY A 111 -12.30 16.35 3.23
C GLY A 111 -13.02 15.07 2.79
N LEU A 112 -13.59 15.01 1.57
CA LEU A 112 -14.32 13.82 1.09
C LEU A 112 -13.44 12.74 0.47
N ARG A 113 -12.20 13.09 0.10
CA ARG A 113 -11.24 12.18 -0.55
C ARG A 113 -11.10 10.84 0.18
N ALA A 114 -10.93 10.87 1.51
CA ALA A 114 -10.72 9.66 2.30
C ALA A 114 -11.96 8.75 2.29
N HIS A 115 -13.16 9.34 2.38
CA HIS A 115 -14.44 8.62 2.35
C HIS A 115 -14.68 7.97 0.97
N LEU A 116 -14.53 8.74 -0.12
CA LEU A 116 -14.72 8.25 -1.48
C LEU A 116 -13.74 7.12 -1.83
N GLN A 117 -12.48 7.24 -1.42
CA GLN A 117 -11.51 6.16 -1.60
C GLN A 117 -11.82 4.93 -0.74
N GLN A 118 -12.44 5.08 0.44
CA GLN A 118 -12.88 3.95 1.26
C GLN A 118 -14.03 3.20 0.58
N GLN A 119 -15.02 3.92 0.07
CA GLN A 119 -16.16 3.34 -0.65
C GLN A 119 -15.71 2.65 -1.96
N ALA A 120 -14.85 3.31 -2.74
CA ALA A 120 -14.26 2.73 -3.95
C ALA A 120 -13.56 1.38 -3.67
N ARG A 121 -12.80 1.29 -2.57
CA ARG A 121 -12.15 0.03 -2.16
C ARG A 121 -13.16 -1.06 -1.83
N HIS A 122 -14.25 -0.71 -1.15
CA HIS A 122 -15.30 -1.66 -0.79
C HIS A 122 -15.96 -2.26 -2.05
N GLU A 123 -16.28 -1.40 -3.03
CA GLU A 123 -16.90 -1.83 -4.29
C GLU A 123 -15.97 -2.67 -5.16
N LEU A 124 -14.69 -2.28 -5.28
CA LEU A 124 -13.70 -3.08 -6.00
C LEU A 124 -13.52 -4.47 -5.37
N THR A 125 -13.53 -4.52 -4.03
CA THR A 125 -13.45 -5.79 -3.28
C THR A 125 -14.67 -6.68 -3.53
N ILE A 126 -15.90 -6.13 -3.48
CA ILE A 126 -17.13 -6.87 -3.78
C ILE A 126 -17.11 -7.43 -5.20
N ARG A 127 -16.63 -6.63 -6.16
CA ARG A 127 -16.57 -6.99 -7.58
C ARG A 127 -15.39 -7.91 -7.92
N SER A 128 -14.57 -8.29 -6.93
CA SER A 128 -13.34 -9.07 -7.13
C SER A 128 -12.39 -8.42 -8.16
N LEU A 129 -12.43 -7.09 -8.27
CA LEU A 129 -11.56 -6.31 -9.13
C LEU A 129 -10.26 -5.95 -8.40
N PRO A 130 -9.14 -5.80 -9.11
CA PRO A 130 -7.88 -5.38 -8.50
C PRO A 130 -8.01 -4.05 -7.76
N VAL A 131 -7.69 -4.04 -6.47
CA VAL A 131 -7.70 -2.84 -5.62
C VAL A 131 -6.35 -2.12 -5.75
N THR A 132 -6.10 -1.50 -6.90
CA THR A 132 -4.88 -0.71 -7.18
C THR A 132 -5.12 0.78 -6.94
N ARG A 133 -4.04 1.59 -6.78
CA ARG A 133 -4.17 3.06 -6.61
C ARG A 133 -5.00 3.68 -7.72
N THR A 134 -4.67 3.36 -8.97
CA THR A 134 -5.39 3.85 -10.15
C THR A 134 -6.86 3.43 -10.16
N ALA A 135 -7.16 2.16 -9.86
CA ALA A 135 -8.55 1.68 -9.83
C ALA A 135 -9.36 2.35 -8.71
N VAL A 136 -8.75 2.57 -7.55
CA VAL A 136 -9.38 3.27 -6.42
C VAL A 136 -9.59 4.75 -6.75
N LEU A 137 -8.62 5.41 -7.37
CA LEU A 137 -8.74 6.81 -7.78
C LEU A 137 -9.81 7.00 -8.84
N ALA A 138 -9.81 6.15 -9.87
CA ALA A 138 -10.81 6.18 -10.93
C ALA A 138 -12.22 5.97 -10.34
N ARG A 139 -12.40 4.92 -9.52
CA ARG A 139 -13.71 4.66 -8.92
C ARG A 139 -14.13 5.72 -7.90
N ALA A 140 -13.20 6.32 -7.17
CA ALA A 140 -13.51 7.41 -6.24
C ALA A 140 -13.96 8.69 -6.97
N VAL A 141 -13.39 8.98 -8.14
CA VAL A 141 -13.82 10.09 -9.01
C VAL A 141 -15.20 9.78 -9.62
N GLU A 142 -15.44 8.55 -10.07
CA GLU A 142 -16.79 8.14 -10.52
C GLU A 142 -17.84 8.34 -9.42
N LEU A 143 -17.56 7.90 -8.20
CA LEU A 143 -18.45 8.11 -7.04
C LEU A 143 -18.67 9.60 -6.73
N LEU A 144 -17.66 10.44 -6.92
CA LEU A 144 -17.79 11.89 -6.78
C LEU A 144 -18.73 12.48 -7.82
N HIS A 145 -18.63 12.04 -9.09
CA HIS A 145 -19.52 12.49 -10.16
C HIS A 145 -20.96 11.99 -9.95
N GLU A 146 -21.13 10.75 -9.51
CA GLU A 146 -22.43 10.16 -9.14
C GLU A 146 -23.08 11.00 -8.02
N ALA A 147 -22.36 11.27 -6.93
CA ALA A 147 -22.86 12.06 -5.80
C ALA A 147 -23.14 13.53 -6.15
N SER A 148 -22.37 14.12 -7.07
CA SER A 148 -22.59 15.49 -7.55
C SER A 148 -23.81 15.58 -8.45
N THR A 149 -24.14 14.50 -9.18
CA THR A 149 -25.31 14.42 -10.06
C THR A 149 -26.61 14.27 -9.26
N ASP A 150 -26.58 13.50 -8.17
CA ASP A 150 -27.73 13.33 -7.25
C ASP A 150 -28.14 14.63 -6.51
N LEU A 151 -27.23 15.59 -6.37
CA LEU A 151 -27.52 16.90 -5.74
C LEU A 151 -28.24 17.89 -6.68
N CYS A 152 -28.37 17.58 -7.97
CA CYS A 152 -29.04 18.43 -8.97
C CYS A 152 -30.48 18.00 -9.30
N HIS A 153 -31.06 17.06 -8.55
CA HIS A 153 -32.42 16.55 -8.78
C HIS A 153 -33.38 16.84 -7.61
#